data_AF-A0A5C8D973-F1
#
_entry.id   AF-A0A5C8D973-F1
#
_cell.length_a   1.000
_cell.length_b   1.000
_cell.length_c   1.000
_cell.angle_alpha   90.00
_cell.angle_beta   90.00
_cell.angle_gamma   90.00
#
_symmetry.space_group_name_H-M   'P 1'
#
loop_
_entity.id
_entity.type
_entity.pdbx_description
1 polymer ?
#
loop_
_entity_poly.entity_id
_entity_poly.type
_entity_poly.pdbx_seq_one_letter_code
_entity_poly.pdbx_strand_id
1 'polypeptide(L)'
;MNNTKTIFKSLLIMIVAISLFTVSCSKDEGGTKTPTTPTIQKITDADLTSTLKALGELGDTSKTAINFGLMTDPANGTASITKAATEDKRLQKVKQTITTVFQTPLTPVSVTLNFSGSAAANNGSDLVATIVFTAKSGFEFDTTITGGDNYTYDAKAKTATLTLNIKPSGNWEA
;
A
#
# COMPACT_ATOMS: atom_id res chain seq x y z
N MET A 1 39.00 -2.82 -14.34
CA MET A 1 37.99 -3.79 -13.88
C MET A 1 37.71 -3.51 -12.43
N ASN A 2 36.45 -3.28 -12.07
CA ASN A 2 35.84 -3.62 -10.78
C ASN A 2 34.34 -3.31 -10.88
N ASN A 3 33.58 -4.27 -11.39
CA ASN A 3 32.13 -4.24 -11.37
C ASN A 3 31.68 -4.69 -9.98
N THR A 4 31.43 -3.73 -9.08
CA THR A 4 30.81 -4.03 -7.79
C THR A 4 29.35 -4.40 -8.03
N LYS A 5 29.10 -5.69 -8.21
CA LYS A 5 27.76 -6.27 -8.22
C LYS A 5 27.16 -6.07 -6.84
N THR A 6 26.23 -5.13 -6.71
CA THR A 6 25.35 -5.03 -5.55
C THR A 6 24.48 -6.27 -5.53
N ILE A 7 24.93 -7.29 -4.81
CA ILE A 7 24.13 -8.42 -4.38
C ILE A 7 23.07 -7.86 -3.43
N PHE A 8 21.95 -7.43 -4.01
CA PHE A 8 20.65 -7.47 -3.32
C PHE A 8 20.45 -8.93 -2.95
N LYS A 9 20.91 -9.27 -1.74
CA LYS A 9 20.75 -10.58 -1.15
C LYS A 9 19.26 -10.71 -0.89
N SER A 10 18.60 -11.28 -1.88
CA SER A 10 17.19 -11.59 -2.00
C SER A 10 16.53 -11.71 -0.63
N LEU A 11 15.82 -10.66 -0.22
CA LEU A 11 14.77 -10.82 0.77
C LEU A 11 13.66 -11.55 0.03
N LEU A 12 13.73 -12.87 0.09
CA LEU A 12 12.75 -13.79 -0.42
C LEU A 12 11.46 -13.53 0.37
N ILE A 13 10.67 -12.54 -0.05
CA ILE A 13 9.31 -12.39 0.43
C ILE A 13 8.59 -13.61 -0.14
N MET A 14 8.44 -14.62 0.70
CA MET A 14 7.55 -15.74 0.49
C MET A 14 6.14 -15.17 0.44
N ILE A 15 5.77 -14.61 -0.72
CA ILE A 15 4.38 -14.36 -1.05
C ILE A 15 3.78 -15.76 -1.06
N VAL A 16 3.02 -16.07 -0.01
CA VAL A 16 2.05 -17.16 -0.06
C VAL A 16 1.14 -16.79 -1.21
N ALA A 17 1.41 -17.35 -2.38
CA ALA A 17 0.46 -17.41 -3.46
C ALA A 17 -0.73 -18.17 -2.87
N ILE A 18 -1.77 -17.42 -2.49
CA ILE A 18 -3.08 -17.98 -2.21
C ILE A 18 -3.45 -18.78 -3.45
N SER A 19 -3.36 -20.10 -3.25
CA SER A 19 -3.76 -21.21 -4.07
C SER A 19 -3.92 -20.95 -5.57
N LEU A 20 -2.99 -21.56 -6.32
CA LEU A 20 -3.24 -22.23 -7.60
C LEU A 20 -4.75 -22.51 -7.82
N PHE A 21 -5.39 -21.71 -8.67
CA PHE A 21 -6.28 -22.32 -9.66
C PHE A 21 -5.36 -22.81 -10.75
N THR A 22 -4.89 -24.06 -10.60
CA THR A 22 -4.54 -24.83 -11.79
C THR A 22 -5.81 -24.85 -12.63
N VAL A 23 -5.88 -24.01 -13.65
CA VAL A 23 -6.65 -24.33 -14.85
C VAL A 23 -5.99 -25.57 -15.40
N SER A 24 -6.42 -26.72 -14.87
CA SER A 24 -6.30 -27.97 -15.57
C SER A 24 -7.07 -27.74 -16.86
N CYS A 25 -6.34 -27.43 -17.95
CA CYS A 25 -6.83 -27.72 -19.29
C CYS A 25 -6.90 -29.24 -19.40
N SER A 26 -7.83 -29.84 -18.65
CA SER A 26 -8.30 -31.19 -18.92
C SER A 26 -9.02 -31.07 -20.25
N LYS A 27 -8.28 -31.37 -21.31
CA LYS A 27 -8.84 -31.97 -22.51
C LYS A 27 -9.47 -33.28 -22.04
N ASP A 28 -10.71 -33.21 -21.60
CA ASP A 28 -11.47 -34.33 -21.08
C ASP A 28 -12.94 -34.16 -21.44
N GLU A 29 -13.55 -35.30 -21.72
CA GLU A 29 -14.60 -35.54 -22.68
C GLU A 29 -15.99 -35.33 -22.06
N GLY A 30 -16.81 -34.48 -22.67
CA GLY A 30 -18.28 -34.65 -22.63
C GLY A 30 -18.98 -34.63 -21.26
N GLY A 31 -18.41 -34.05 -20.20
CA GLY A 31 -19.08 -33.87 -18.92
C GLY A 31 -19.73 -32.49 -18.80
N THR A 32 -21.02 -32.43 -18.48
CA THR A 32 -21.79 -31.23 -18.12
C THR A 32 -21.31 -30.60 -16.80
N LYS A 33 -20.05 -30.16 -16.76
CA LYS A 33 -19.60 -29.23 -15.72
C LYS A 33 -20.04 -27.85 -16.15
N THR A 34 -21.16 -27.40 -15.60
CA THR A 34 -21.62 -26.00 -15.73
C THR A 34 -20.44 -25.09 -15.39
N PRO A 35 -19.99 -24.23 -16.31
CA PRO A 35 -18.93 -23.28 -16.02
C PRO A 35 -19.35 -22.42 -14.82
N THR A 36 -18.63 -22.52 -13.70
CA THR A 36 -18.85 -21.60 -12.58
C THR A 36 -18.31 -20.23 -12.98
N THR A 37 -19.17 -19.23 -13.04
CA THR A 37 -18.76 -17.83 -13.22
C THR A 37 -17.69 -17.50 -12.17
N PRO A 38 -16.53 -16.96 -12.56
CA PRO A 38 -15.51 -16.54 -11.60
C PRO A 38 -16.15 -15.63 -10.54
N THR A 39 -16.04 -16.01 -9.27
CA THR A 39 -16.58 -15.20 -8.19
C THR A 39 -15.68 -13.99 -7.99
N ILE A 40 -16.23 -12.79 -8.17
CA ILE A 40 -15.52 -11.54 -7.87
C ILE A 40 -15.20 -11.50 -6.38
N GLN A 41 -13.93 -11.34 -6.05
CA GLN A 41 -13.49 -11.20 -4.66
C GLN A 41 -13.69 -9.76 -4.19
N LYS A 42 -14.21 -9.61 -2.97
CA LYS A 42 -14.51 -8.30 -2.39
C LYS A 42 -13.36 -7.83 -1.50
N ILE A 43 -12.99 -6.56 -1.63
CA ILE A 43 -11.97 -5.89 -0.84
C ILE A 43 -12.69 -4.99 0.15
N THR A 44 -12.46 -5.21 1.44
CA THR A 44 -13.00 -4.40 2.53
C THR A 44 -12.04 -3.28 2.93
N ASP A 45 -12.55 -2.30 3.68
CA ASP A 45 -11.71 -1.27 4.31
C ASP A 45 -10.69 -1.86 5.30
N ALA A 46 -11.06 -2.92 6.00
CA ALA A 46 -10.20 -3.68 6.90
C ALA A 46 -9.06 -4.38 6.14
N ASP A 47 -9.32 -4.92 4.94
CA ASP A 47 -8.28 -5.54 4.10
C ASP A 47 -7.24 -4.50 3.66
N LEU A 48 -7.67 -3.31 3.24
CA LEU A 48 -6.75 -2.22 2.88
C LEU A 48 -5.97 -1.71 4.10
N THR A 49 -6.65 -1.49 5.22
CA THR A 49 -6.03 -0.96 6.45
C THR A 49 -5.00 -1.94 6.99
N SER A 50 -5.34 -3.23 7.05
CA SER A 50 -4.44 -4.28 7.52
C SER A 50 -3.24 -4.45 6.57
N THR A 51 -3.44 -4.39 5.26
CA THR A 51 -2.36 -4.44 4.27
C THR A 51 -1.37 -3.28 4.46
N LEU A 52 -1.87 -2.07 4.66
CA LEU A 52 -1.02 -0.90 4.93
C LEU A 52 -0.25 -1.07 6.24
N LYS A 53 -0.92 -1.42 7.34
CA LYS A 53 -0.27 -1.63 8.64
C LYS A 53 0.77 -2.75 8.61
N ALA A 54 0.53 -3.81 7.84
CA ALA A 54 1.44 -4.93 7.66
C ALA A 54 2.74 -4.56 6.93
N LEU A 55 2.81 -3.40 6.24
CA LEU A 55 4.07 -2.89 5.72
C LEU A 55 5.09 -2.62 6.84
N GLY A 56 4.61 -2.30 8.05
CA GLY A 56 5.45 -2.13 9.24
C GLY A 56 6.53 -1.07 9.05
N GLU A 57 7.73 -1.35 9.56
CA GLU A 57 8.89 -0.49 9.46
C GLU A 57 9.56 -0.60 8.08
N LEU A 58 9.64 0.53 7.38
CA LEU A 58 10.29 0.66 6.08
C LEU A 58 11.47 1.63 6.18
N GLY A 59 12.60 1.28 5.57
CA GLY A 59 13.81 2.09 5.58
C GLY A 59 15.00 1.34 4.99
N ASP A 60 16.20 1.82 5.30
CA ASP A 60 17.44 1.06 5.04
C ASP A 60 17.87 0.32 6.31
N THR A 61 18.98 -0.41 6.23
CA THR A 61 19.55 -1.16 7.36
C THR A 61 20.01 -0.28 8.52
N SER A 62 20.08 1.04 8.35
CA SER A 62 20.60 1.97 9.35
C SER A 62 19.48 2.61 10.17
N LYS A 63 18.39 3.03 9.51
CA LYS A 63 17.25 3.67 10.17
C LYS A 63 15.93 3.43 9.42
N THR A 64 14.89 3.15 10.20
CA THR A 64 13.49 3.21 9.78
C THR A 64 13.16 4.61 9.29
N ALA A 65 12.73 4.72 8.03
CA ALA A 65 12.27 5.95 7.42
C ALA A 65 10.79 6.22 7.75
N ILE A 66 9.96 5.19 7.82
CA ILE A 66 8.56 5.29 8.19
C ILE A 66 8.05 3.95 8.73
N ASN A 67 7.20 3.98 9.76
CA ASN A 67 6.52 2.80 10.27
C ASN A 67 5.01 2.89 10.02
N PHE A 68 4.51 2.14 9.04
CA PHE A 68 3.08 2.03 8.75
C PHE A 68 2.31 1.25 9.82
N GLY A 69 2.98 0.45 10.65
CA GLY A 69 2.37 -0.20 11.81
C GLY A 69 1.87 0.80 12.86
N LEU A 70 2.35 2.05 12.83
CA LEU A 70 1.89 3.16 13.68
C LEU A 70 0.75 3.98 13.05
N MET A 71 0.23 3.56 11.89
CA MET A 71 -0.88 4.25 11.24
C MET A 71 -2.13 4.19 12.12
N THR A 72 -2.79 5.32 12.33
CA THR A 72 -4.13 5.35 12.93
C THR A 72 -5.13 4.61 12.04
N ASP A 73 -6.24 4.15 12.62
CA ASP A 73 -7.33 3.67 11.78
C ASP A 73 -7.85 4.82 10.88
N PRO A 74 -8.14 4.55 9.59
CA PRO A 74 -8.68 5.56 8.72
C PRO A 74 -10.05 6.06 9.20
N ALA A 75 -10.29 7.36 9.07
CA ALA A 75 -11.58 7.98 9.31
C ALA A 75 -11.76 9.19 8.39
N ASN A 76 -12.93 9.32 7.78
CA ASN A 76 -13.28 10.35 6.80
C ASN A 76 -12.25 10.46 5.65
N GLY A 77 -11.74 9.33 5.17
CA GLY A 77 -10.71 9.28 4.13
C GLY A 77 -9.32 9.74 4.59
N THR A 78 -9.06 9.85 5.90
CA THR A 78 -7.78 10.31 6.45
C THR A 78 -7.21 9.32 7.46
N ALA A 79 -5.89 9.21 7.51
CA ALA A 79 -5.15 8.54 8.57
C ALA A 79 -3.88 9.33 8.90
N SER A 80 -3.25 9.01 10.02
CA SER A 80 -1.99 9.66 10.43
C SER A 80 -0.95 8.65 10.88
N ILE A 81 0.33 8.99 10.67
CA ILE A 81 1.47 8.34 11.30
C ILE A 81 2.23 9.42 12.06
N THR A 82 2.44 9.21 13.36
CA THR A 82 3.39 10.03 14.12
C THR A 82 4.72 9.31 14.17
N LYS A 83 5.74 9.91 13.57
CA LYS A 83 7.09 9.35 13.54
C LYS A 83 7.69 9.28 14.94
N ALA A 84 8.44 8.23 15.23
CA ALA A 84 9.21 8.15 16.46
C ALA A 84 10.45 9.07 16.39
N ALA A 85 10.98 9.47 17.55
CA ALA A 85 12.19 10.31 17.62
C ALA A 85 13.45 9.63 17.04
N THR A 86 13.46 8.30 17.01
CA THR A 86 14.57 7.46 16.51
C THR A 86 14.55 7.26 14.99
N GLU A 87 13.42 7.53 14.33
CA GLU A 87 13.29 7.35 12.89
C GLU A 87 14.03 8.43 12.08
N ASP A 88 14.29 8.12 10.81
CA ASP A 88 14.87 9.05 9.86
C ASP A 88 13.94 10.25 9.61
N LYS A 89 14.51 11.46 9.64
CA LYS A 89 13.78 12.71 9.40
C LYS A 89 14.11 13.31 8.04
N ARG A 90 14.91 12.68 7.19
CA ARG A 90 15.19 13.19 5.84
C ARG A 90 13.96 13.07 4.97
N LEU A 91 13.36 14.21 4.62
CA LEU A 91 12.08 14.27 3.92
C LEU A 91 12.11 13.50 2.61
N GLN A 92 13.20 13.63 1.85
CA GLN A 92 13.37 12.93 0.57
C GLN A 92 13.46 11.42 0.75
N LYS A 93 14.15 10.94 1.79
CA LYS A 93 14.25 9.51 2.07
C LYS A 93 12.89 8.92 2.42
N VAL A 94 12.07 9.63 3.22
CA VAL A 94 10.71 9.20 3.53
C VAL A 94 9.85 9.13 2.26
N LYS A 95 9.85 10.17 1.43
CA LYS A 95 9.12 10.19 0.15
C LYS A 95 9.53 9.06 -0.79
N GLN A 96 10.84 8.81 -0.92
CA GLN A 96 11.37 7.74 -1.76
C GLN A 96 10.96 6.37 -1.23
N THR A 97 11.08 6.13 0.08
CA THR A 97 10.69 4.86 0.71
C THR A 97 9.23 4.53 0.44
N ILE A 98 8.33 5.51 0.62
CA ILE A 98 6.89 5.35 0.35
C ILE A 98 6.63 5.13 -1.14
N THR A 99 7.31 5.87 -2.02
CA THR A 99 7.20 5.67 -3.48
C THR A 99 7.60 4.26 -3.88
N THR A 100 8.73 3.75 -3.38
CA THR A 100 9.25 2.42 -3.71
C THR A 100 8.32 1.31 -3.24
N VAL A 101 7.76 1.40 -2.03
CA VAL A 101 6.86 0.35 -1.54
C VAL A 101 5.59 0.27 -2.40
N PHE A 102 5.04 1.40 -2.83
CA PHE A 102 3.83 1.43 -3.67
C PHE A 102 4.07 1.20 -5.18
N GLN A 103 5.33 1.27 -5.65
CA GLN A 103 5.70 0.78 -6.99
C GLN A 103 5.71 -0.74 -7.07
N THR A 104 5.88 -1.44 -5.94
CA THR A 104 5.79 -2.90 -5.92
C THR A 104 4.32 -3.29 -6.10
N PRO A 105 3.99 -4.22 -7.04
CA PRO A 105 2.61 -4.63 -7.25
C PRO A 105 1.99 -5.18 -5.96
N LEU A 106 1.01 -4.46 -5.42
CA LEU A 106 0.15 -4.97 -4.36
C LEU A 106 -0.97 -5.79 -4.98
N THR A 107 -1.42 -6.84 -4.31
CA THR A 107 -2.64 -7.58 -4.69
C THR A 107 -3.48 -7.62 -3.42
N PRO A 108 -4.74 -7.17 -3.47
CA PRO A 108 -5.62 -7.10 -4.63
C PRO A 108 -5.70 -5.75 -5.40
N VAL A 109 -4.89 -4.75 -5.05
CA VAL A 109 -5.00 -3.37 -5.57
C VAL A 109 -3.73 -2.85 -6.23
N SER A 110 -3.84 -1.96 -7.22
CA SER A 110 -2.74 -1.06 -7.61
C SER A 110 -2.86 0.28 -6.89
N VAL A 111 -1.73 0.97 -6.71
CA VAL A 111 -1.66 2.24 -6.00
C VAL A 111 -1.11 3.35 -6.89
N THR A 112 -1.79 4.49 -6.89
CA THR A 112 -1.22 5.78 -7.33
C THR A 112 -0.93 6.63 -6.10
N LEU A 113 0.25 7.24 -6.05
CA LEU A 113 0.72 8.03 -4.92
C LEU A 113 0.99 9.47 -5.36
N ASN A 114 0.51 10.44 -4.59
CA ASN A 114 0.85 11.84 -4.76
C ASN A 114 1.25 12.47 -3.41
N PHE A 115 2.29 13.30 -3.41
CA PHE A 115 2.67 14.07 -2.22
C PHE A 115 2.23 15.52 -2.36
N SER A 116 1.72 16.09 -1.28
CA SER A 116 1.24 17.47 -1.24
C SER A 116 1.53 18.10 0.14
N GLY A 117 0.95 19.29 0.37
CA GLY A 117 1.11 20.04 1.61
C GLY A 117 2.37 20.90 1.63
N SER A 118 2.77 21.32 2.83
CA SER A 118 3.85 22.30 3.05
C SER A 118 5.11 21.70 3.68
N ALA A 119 5.22 20.37 3.78
CA ALA A 119 6.41 19.70 4.30
C ALA A 119 7.65 20.08 3.48
N ALA A 120 8.65 20.64 4.16
CA ALA A 120 9.92 21.06 3.59
C ALA A 120 11.04 20.85 4.62
N ALA A 121 12.28 20.84 4.16
CA ALA A 121 13.43 20.75 5.06
C ALA A 121 13.38 21.89 6.10
N ASN A 122 13.77 21.56 7.33
CA ASN A 122 13.80 22.45 8.50
C ASN A 122 12.42 22.95 8.98
N ASN A 123 11.30 22.34 8.56
CA ASN A 123 9.99 22.61 9.14
C ASN A 123 9.33 21.36 9.74
N GLY A 124 8.38 21.57 10.64
CA GLY A 124 7.61 20.52 11.32
C GLY A 124 6.23 20.27 10.71
N SER A 125 5.98 20.76 9.49
CA SER A 125 4.69 20.56 8.80
C SER A 125 4.53 19.11 8.38
N ASP A 126 3.34 18.56 8.50
CA ASP A 126 3.08 17.17 8.14
C ASP A 126 3.33 16.94 6.64
N LEU A 127 3.97 15.82 6.31
CA LEU A 127 4.04 15.33 4.94
C LEU A 127 2.71 14.68 4.59
N VAL A 128 2.04 15.19 3.57
CA VAL A 128 0.75 14.65 3.12
C VAL A 128 0.97 13.73 1.92
N ALA A 129 0.52 12.48 2.05
CA ALA A 129 0.53 11.49 0.98
C ALA A 129 -0.90 11.08 0.64
N THR A 130 -1.34 11.37 -0.59
CA THR A 130 -2.61 10.88 -1.12
C THR A 130 -2.37 9.54 -1.82
N ILE A 131 -3.01 8.50 -1.30
CA ILE A 131 -2.89 7.11 -1.77
C ILE A 131 -4.22 6.72 -2.42
N VAL A 132 -4.19 6.46 -3.72
CA VAL A 132 -5.38 6.06 -4.49
C VAL A 132 -5.26 4.59 -4.86
N PHE A 133 -6.19 3.78 -4.36
CA PHE A 133 -6.29 2.36 -4.61
C PHE A 133 -7.24 2.09 -5.78
N THR A 134 -6.81 1.23 -6.70
CA THR A 134 -7.64 0.68 -7.78
C THR A 134 -7.67 -0.83 -7.66
N ALA A 135 -8.87 -1.41 -7.59
CA ALA A 135 -9.02 -2.87 -7.57
C ALA A 135 -8.51 -3.48 -8.89
N LYS A 136 -7.70 -4.54 -8.80
CA LYS A 136 -7.24 -5.30 -9.97
C LYS A 136 -8.36 -6.20 -10.52
N SER A 137 -8.17 -6.70 -11.74
CA SER A 137 -9.11 -7.65 -12.35
C SER A 137 -9.38 -8.85 -11.42
N GLY A 138 -10.66 -9.24 -11.31
CA GLY A 138 -11.11 -10.29 -10.38
C GLY A 138 -11.46 -9.79 -8.98
N PHE A 139 -11.25 -8.50 -8.69
CA PHE A 139 -11.57 -7.89 -7.40
C PHE A 139 -12.43 -6.63 -7.54
N GLU A 140 -13.21 -6.33 -6.51
CA GLU A 140 -13.99 -5.10 -6.39
C GLU A 140 -14.02 -4.61 -4.93
N PHE A 141 -14.11 -3.30 -4.73
CA PHE A 141 -14.39 -2.75 -3.40
C PHE A 141 -15.81 -3.09 -2.95
N ASP A 142 -15.97 -3.35 -1.66
CA ASP A 142 -17.26 -3.71 -1.07
C ASP A 142 -18.02 -2.49 -0.51
N THR A 143 -19.10 -2.72 0.24
CA THR A 143 -19.91 -1.64 0.83
C THR A 143 -19.22 -0.90 1.96
N THR A 144 -18.23 -1.50 2.64
CA THR A 144 -17.46 -0.81 3.69
C THR A 144 -16.57 0.29 3.12
N ILE A 145 -16.21 0.19 1.84
CA ILE A 145 -15.49 1.24 1.11
C ILE A 145 -16.46 2.12 0.31
N THR A 146 -17.37 1.53 -0.45
CA THR A 146 -18.21 2.30 -1.41
C THR A 146 -19.29 3.15 -0.74
N GLY A 147 -19.68 2.83 0.50
CA GLY A 147 -20.61 3.60 1.31
C GLY A 147 -20.16 3.82 2.75
N GLY A 148 -18.90 3.53 3.07
CA GLY A 148 -18.32 3.80 4.38
C GLY A 148 -17.46 5.07 4.39
N ASP A 149 -17.01 5.44 5.58
CA ASP A 149 -16.34 6.73 5.81
C ASP A 149 -14.82 6.59 5.96
N ASN A 150 -14.30 5.36 6.11
CA ASN A 150 -12.87 5.13 6.37
C ASN A 150 -11.99 5.56 5.18
N TYR A 151 -12.49 5.37 3.96
CA TYR A 151 -11.84 5.76 2.71
C TYR A 151 -12.79 6.62 1.87
N THR A 152 -12.24 7.58 1.11
CA THR A 152 -13.06 8.34 0.16
C THR A 152 -13.21 7.53 -1.13
N TYR A 153 -14.43 7.12 -1.47
CA TYR A 153 -14.70 6.37 -2.69
C TYR A 153 -15.17 7.28 -3.84
N ASP A 154 -14.54 7.13 -5.01
CA ASP A 154 -15.00 7.71 -6.27
C ASP A 154 -15.70 6.63 -7.10
N ALA A 155 -17.02 6.73 -7.22
CA ALA A 155 -17.83 5.76 -7.97
C ALA A 155 -17.60 5.79 -9.49
N LYS A 156 -17.15 6.92 -10.05
CA LYS A 156 -16.88 7.08 -11.47
C LYS A 156 -15.54 6.44 -11.83
N ALA A 157 -14.51 6.72 -11.03
CA ALA A 157 -13.17 6.15 -11.21
C ALA A 157 -13.04 4.73 -10.64
N LYS A 158 -13.98 4.30 -9.79
CA LYS A 158 -13.93 3.04 -9.02
C LYS A 158 -12.67 2.95 -8.17
N THR A 159 -12.33 4.02 -7.46
CA THR A 159 -11.12 4.12 -6.65
C THR A 159 -11.43 4.47 -5.20
N ALA A 160 -10.69 3.87 -4.28
CA ALA A 160 -10.69 4.25 -2.87
C ALA A 160 -9.47 5.13 -2.58
N THR A 161 -9.66 6.23 -1.84
CA THR A 161 -8.58 7.19 -1.55
C THR A 161 -8.37 7.32 -0.05
N LEU A 162 -7.10 7.33 0.37
CA LEU A 162 -6.66 7.65 1.72
C LEU A 162 -5.69 8.84 1.67
N THR A 163 -5.95 9.85 2.48
CA THR A 163 -4.99 10.91 2.78
C THR A 163 -4.22 10.56 4.05
N LEU A 164 -2.95 10.25 3.91
CA LEU A 164 -2.06 9.91 5.01
C LEU A 164 -1.23 11.12 5.42
N ASN A 165 -1.43 11.60 6.65
CA ASN A 165 -0.64 12.67 7.24
C ASN A 165 0.52 12.07 8.04
N ILE A 166 1.75 12.39 7.65
CA ILE A 166 2.95 11.88 8.31
C ILE A 166 3.56 13.02 9.11
N LYS A 167 3.41 12.93 10.42
CA LYS A 167 3.90 13.92 11.37
C LYS A 167 5.34 13.58 11.76
N PRO A 168 6.32 14.48 11.51
CA PRO A 168 7.68 14.27 11.99
C PRO A 168 7.76 14.43 13.52
N SER A 169 8.69 13.72 14.15
CA SER A 169 9.01 13.87 15.59
C SER A 169 9.73 15.18 15.94
N GLY A 170 10.03 16.01 14.94
CA GLY A 170 10.68 17.31 15.02
C GLY A 170 10.67 17.95 13.64
N ASN A 171 11.62 18.83 13.32
CA ASN A 171 11.73 19.33 11.95
C ASN A 171 12.23 18.24 11.00
N TRP A 172 11.69 18.23 9.78
CA TRP A 172 12.27 17.49 8.67
C TRP A 172 13.71 17.93 8.42
N GLU A 173 14.54 16.96 8.03
CA GLU A 173 15.90 17.16 7.57
C GLU A 173 15.91 17.16 6.04
N ALA A 174 16.94 17.79 5.47
CA ALA A 174 17.16 17.84 4.03
C ALA A 174 17.35 16.45 3.41
#